data_AF-A0A959VH79-F1
#
_entry.id   AF-A0A959VH79-F1
#
_cell.length_a   1.000
_cell.length_b   1.000
_cell.length_c   1.000
_cell.angle_alpha   90.00
_cell.angle_beta   90.00
_cell.angle_gamma   90.00
#
_symmetry.space_group_name_H-M   'P 1'
#
loop_
_entity.id
_entity.type
_entity.pdbx_description
1 polymer ?
#
loop_
_entity_poly.entity_id
_entity_poly.type
_entity_poly.pdbx_seq_one_letter_code
_entity_poly.pdbx_strand_id
1 'polypeptide(L)'
;MPQHFLTLELELSASESEIKSAYRRLARQFHPDLNSSPEAKTKFLAVKEAYEVLSVAEKRANHIQAWEWQNKIDRKREDEHRHHQFQAAEEARKAKEAEEKAKWIEAKELRAKLANVLNLGKYAEAETIARRLLELNKRDPLAQAALGDVFRSRGDFINASRHYAYAAQFDPDNDLYQRKYEDLMDAAEDSEKAKRIREGTDVNVGPLLVLVFVVITAAVYPFFAQESPLFPELPAVNQLTFGLIGMLALAGVALGGCLSASGALDRIHASLGSATSKISPGVLLAMIAVFNFWLALGLYVLVGMSQGAFQRSVSRLLTGVIAVIVVFTISGMLTSNDLALQTMIWSGNLIYLGAICGWYVADAFRPRSV
;
A
#
# COMPACT_ATOMS: atom_id res chain seq x y z
N MET A 1 8.44 -65.45 -3.00
CA MET A 1 8.63 -66.90 -2.76
C MET A 1 7.94 -67.29 -1.46
N PRO A 2 7.56 -68.56 -1.25
CA PRO A 2 6.98 -68.99 0.02
C PRO A 2 7.96 -68.77 1.17
N GLN A 3 7.45 -68.34 2.32
CA GLN A 3 8.28 -67.94 3.46
C GLN A 3 9.23 -69.05 3.93
N HIS A 4 8.81 -70.32 3.90
CA HIS A 4 9.65 -71.43 4.39
C HIS A 4 10.90 -71.66 3.53
N PHE A 5 10.83 -71.41 2.22
CA PHE A 5 11.99 -71.48 1.34
C PHE A 5 12.94 -70.31 1.62
N LEU A 6 12.41 -69.10 1.81
CA LEU A 6 13.19 -67.92 2.20
C LEU A 6 13.89 -68.11 3.55
N THR A 7 13.22 -68.70 4.54
CA THR A 7 13.77 -68.97 5.87
C THR A 7 14.95 -69.96 5.83
N LEU A 8 14.96 -70.91 4.88
CA LEU A 8 16.08 -71.81 4.64
C LEU A 8 17.11 -71.26 3.64
N GLU A 9 16.90 -70.04 3.12
CA GLU A 9 17.74 -69.41 2.09
C GLU A 9 17.82 -70.26 0.80
N LEU A 10 16.69 -70.83 0.39
CA LEU A 10 16.58 -71.73 -0.75
C LEU A 10 15.67 -71.16 -1.83
N GLU A 11 16.00 -71.50 -3.08
CA GLU A 11 15.14 -71.30 -4.23
C GLU A 11 13.97 -72.31 -4.23
N LEU A 12 12.88 -71.96 -4.91
CA LEU A 12 11.72 -72.84 -5.11
C LEU A 12 12.06 -74.19 -5.78
N SER A 13 13.15 -74.23 -6.54
CA SER A 13 13.66 -75.41 -7.25
C SER A 13 14.59 -76.31 -6.42
N ALA A 14 14.83 -75.97 -5.15
CA ALA A 14 15.78 -76.71 -4.30
C ALA A 14 15.39 -78.18 -4.12
N SER A 15 16.39 -79.06 -4.27
CA SER A 15 16.29 -80.49 -4.07
C SER A 15 16.20 -80.87 -2.58
N GLU A 16 15.73 -82.09 -2.29
CA GLU A 16 15.65 -82.59 -0.91
C GLU A 16 17.03 -82.62 -0.22
N SER A 17 18.09 -82.86 -0.99
CA SER A 17 19.46 -82.87 -0.47
C SER A 17 19.91 -81.47 -0.03
N GLU A 18 19.53 -80.44 -0.77
CA GLU A 18 19.82 -79.04 -0.47
C GLU A 18 19.01 -78.55 0.73
N ILE A 19 17.73 -78.93 0.83
CA ILE A 19 16.88 -78.65 1.99
C ILE A 19 17.48 -79.23 3.28
N LYS A 20 17.92 -80.50 3.25
CA LYS A 20 18.58 -81.14 4.40
C LYS A 20 19.93 -80.49 4.74
N SER A 21 20.68 -80.08 3.73
CA SER A 21 21.98 -79.42 3.93
C SER A 21 21.82 -78.03 4.54
N ALA A 22 20.90 -77.22 4.02
CA ALA A 22 20.59 -75.88 4.50
C ALA A 22 20.08 -75.89 5.95
N TYR A 23 19.18 -76.83 6.29
CA TYR A 23 18.73 -77.02 7.67
C TYR A 23 19.90 -77.32 8.62
N ARG A 24 20.79 -78.27 8.29
CA ARG A 24 21.95 -78.59 9.13
C ARG A 24 22.93 -77.43 9.26
N ARG A 25 23.06 -76.58 8.25
CA ARG A 25 23.90 -75.38 8.28
C ARG A 25 23.31 -74.34 9.23
N LEU A 26 22.05 -73.96 9.00
CA LEU A 26 21.36 -72.90 9.75
C LEU A 26 21.04 -73.33 11.20
N ALA A 27 20.70 -74.59 11.44
CA ALA A 27 20.45 -75.13 12.78
C ALA A 27 21.71 -75.10 13.66
N ARG A 28 22.90 -75.31 13.09
CA ARG A 28 24.17 -75.17 13.83
C ARG A 28 24.50 -73.70 14.10
N GLN A 29 24.24 -72.81 13.13
CA GLN A 29 24.50 -71.38 13.26
C GLN A 29 23.63 -70.71 14.33
N PHE A 30 22.37 -71.13 14.47
CA PHE A 30 21.41 -70.58 15.43
C PHE A 30 21.17 -71.48 16.65
N HIS A 31 22.00 -72.52 16.86
CA HIS A 31 21.84 -73.42 18.00
C HIS A 31 22.02 -72.63 19.31
N PRO A 32 21.17 -72.83 20.33
CA PRO A 32 21.25 -72.10 21.60
C PRO A 32 22.61 -72.23 22.30
N ASP A 33 23.30 -73.36 22.09
CA ASP A 33 24.63 -73.61 22.65
C ASP A 33 25.76 -72.83 21.96
N LEU A 34 25.59 -72.45 20.69
CA LEU A 34 26.58 -71.66 19.93
C LEU A 34 26.23 -70.18 19.85
N ASN A 35 24.94 -69.84 19.97
CA ASN A 35 24.44 -68.49 19.86
C ASN A 35 23.32 -68.26 20.88
N SER A 36 23.67 -67.61 22.00
CA SER A 36 22.74 -67.35 23.10
C SER A 36 21.90 -66.08 22.92
N SER A 37 21.90 -65.46 21.73
CA SER A 37 21.10 -64.27 21.49
C SER A 37 19.60 -64.59 21.46
N PRO A 38 18.72 -63.70 21.96
CA PRO A 38 17.27 -63.88 21.87
C PRO A 38 16.77 -64.09 20.44
N GLU A 39 17.42 -63.45 19.46
CA GLU A 39 17.09 -63.56 18.04
C GLU A 39 17.45 -64.92 17.44
N ALA A 40 18.54 -65.56 17.91
CA ALA A 40 18.95 -66.88 17.45
C ALA A 40 17.90 -67.93 17.78
N LYS A 41 17.29 -67.85 18.98
CA LYS A 41 16.19 -68.73 19.37
C LYS A 41 15.00 -68.62 18.41
N THR A 42 14.59 -67.41 18.08
CA THR A 42 13.47 -67.16 17.15
C THR A 42 13.76 -67.67 15.75
N LYS A 43 14.97 -67.40 15.22
CA LYS A 43 15.40 -67.89 13.90
C LYS A 43 15.54 -69.41 13.87
N PHE A 44 16.05 -70.03 14.94
CA PHE A 44 16.14 -71.48 15.06
C PHE A 44 14.77 -72.15 15.00
N LEU A 45 13.78 -71.61 15.71
CA LEU A 45 12.40 -72.09 15.66
C LEU A 45 11.81 -71.96 14.26
N ALA A 46 12.00 -70.83 13.59
CA ALA A 46 11.53 -70.62 12.21
C ALA A 46 12.21 -71.56 11.20
N VAL A 47 13.52 -71.81 11.35
CA VAL A 47 14.29 -72.76 10.51
C VAL A 47 13.80 -74.20 10.72
N LYS A 48 13.51 -74.59 11.96
CA LYS A 48 12.95 -75.90 12.29
C LYS A 48 11.55 -76.08 11.68
N GLU A 49 10.67 -75.11 11.85
CA GLU A 49 9.31 -75.12 11.28
C GLU A 49 9.34 -75.20 9.74
N ALA A 50 10.21 -74.41 9.11
CA ALA A 50 10.42 -74.46 7.66
C ALA A 50 10.88 -75.86 7.19
N TYR A 51 11.82 -76.49 7.91
CA TYR A 51 12.28 -77.83 7.58
C TYR A 51 11.18 -78.90 7.78
N GLU A 52 10.36 -78.81 8.82
CA GLU A 52 9.24 -79.75 9.05
C GLU A 52 8.22 -79.76 7.91
N VAL A 53 7.98 -78.60 7.31
CA VAL A 53 7.06 -78.46 6.16
C VAL A 53 7.73 -78.86 4.85
N LEU A 54 9.00 -78.49 4.64
CA LEU A 54 9.70 -78.71 3.36
C LEU A 54 10.35 -80.09 3.20
N SER A 55 10.64 -80.79 4.30
CA SER A 55 11.28 -82.12 4.28
C SER A 55 10.36 -83.23 3.75
N VAL A 56 9.04 -83.11 3.92
CA VAL A 56 8.06 -84.09 3.42
C VAL A 56 7.58 -83.68 2.03
N ALA A 57 7.72 -84.57 1.04
CA ALA A 57 7.40 -84.28 -0.36
C ALA A 57 5.96 -83.79 -0.57
N GLU A 58 4.98 -84.43 0.06
CA GLU A 58 3.56 -84.05 -0.02
C GLU A 58 3.30 -82.66 0.61
N LYS A 59 3.82 -82.41 1.81
CA LYS A 59 3.67 -81.12 2.50
C LYS A 59 4.33 -79.98 1.72
N ARG A 60 5.51 -80.23 1.13
CA ARG A 60 6.21 -79.29 0.27
C ARG A 60 5.40 -78.96 -0.98
N ALA A 61 4.85 -79.98 -1.66
CA ALA A 61 4.00 -79.78 -2.83
C ALA A 61 2.74 -78.96 -2.50
N ASN A 62 2.04 -79.30 -1.41
CA ASN A 62 0.88 -78.55 -0.93
C ASN A 62 1.23 -77.10 -0.56
N HIS A 63 2.39 -76.87 0.06
CA HIS A 63 2.87 -75.53 0.40
C HIS A 63 3.16 -74.68 -0.84
N ILE A 64 3.82 -75.26 -1.86
CA ILE A 64 4.07 -74.58 -3.15
C ILE A 64 2.74 -74.27 -3.85
N GLN A 65 1.83 -75.23 -3.95
CA GLN A 65 0.52 -75.03 -4.58
C GLN A 65 -0.31 -73.95 -3.88
N ALA A 66 -0.34 -73.94 -2.54
CA ALA A 66 -1.03 -72.92 -1.76
C ALA A 66 -0.45 -71.51 -2.02
N TRP A 67 0.89 -71.39 -2.06
CA TRP A 67 1.55 -70.13 -2.40
C TRP A 67 1.27 -69.68 -3.84
N GLU A 68 1.28 -70.59 -4.81
CA GLU A 68 0.93 -70.27 -6.20
C GLU A 68 -0.51 -69.80 -6.35
N TRP A 69 -1.44 -70.44 -5.64
CA TRP A 69 -2.85 -70.06 -5.64
C TRP A 69 -3.05 -68.69 -5.00
N GLN A 70 -2.41 -68.42 -3.86
CA GLN A 70 -2.44 -67.12 -3.20
C GLN A 70 -1.89 -66.01 -4.11
N ASN A 71 -0.73 -66.24 -4.76
CA ASN A 71 -0.17 -65.29 -5.72
C ASN A 71 -1.08 -65.04 -6.93
N LYS A 72 -1.81 -66.05 -7.41
CA LYS A 72 -2.79 -65.86 -8.50
C LYS A 72 -3.92 -64.95 -8.07
N ILE A 73 -4.42 -65.12 -6.84
CA ILE A 73 -5.46 -64.26 -6.27
C ILE A 73 -4.94 -62.84 -6.09
N ASP A 74 -3.74 -62.68 -5.52
CA ASP A 74 -3.18 -61.37 -5.24
C ASP A 74 -2.90 -60.60 -6.53
N ARG A 75 -2.33 -61.26 -7.57
CA ARG A 75 -2.20 -60.65 -8.90
C ARG A 75 -3.53 -60.24 -9.48
N LYS A 76 -4.56 -61.07 -9.38
CA LYS A 76 -5.90 -60.73 -9.89
C LYS A 76 -6.48 -59.51 -9.16
N ARG A 77 -6.35 -59.45 -7.84
CA ARG A 77 -6.78 -58.29 -7.02
C ARG A 77 -6.00 -57.04 -7.37
N GLU A 78 -4.69 -57.15 -7.58
CA GLU A 78 -3.85 -56.03 -8.01
C GLU A 78 -4.25 -55.54 -9.41
N ASP A 79 -4.51 -56.45 -10.35
CA ASP A 79 -4.97 -56.13 -11.70
C ASP A 79 -6.33 -55.41 -11.67
N GLU A 80 -7.28 -55.93 -10.88
CA GLU A 80 -8.59 -55.30 -10.62
C GLU A 80 -8.42 -53.92 -9.99
N HIS A 81 -7.55 -53.78 -8.98
CA HIS A 81 -7.29 -52.50 -8.34
C HIS A 81 -6.68 -51.49 -9.30
N ARG A 82 -5.69 -51.89 -10.11
CA ARG A 82 -5.11 -51.04 -11.14
C ARG A 82 -6.13 -50.63 -12.19
N HIS A 83 -7.03 -51.53 -12.59
CA HIS A 83 -8.10 -51.21 -13.52
C HIS A 83 -9.08 -50.18 -12.93
N HIS A 84 -9.51 -50.36 -11.68
CA HIS A 84 -10.37 -49.40 -11.00
C HIS A 84 -9.69 -48.04 -10.79
N GLN A 85 -8.41 -48.03 -10.43
CA GLN A 85 -7.64 -46.78 -10.32
C GLN A 85 -7.53 -46.07 -11.66
N PHE A 86 -7.27 -46.81 -12.75
CA PHE A 86 -7.20 -46.25 -14.09
C PHE A 86 -8.54 -45.65 -14.52
N GLN A 87 -9.66 -46.37 -14.31
CA GLN A 87 -11.00 -45.87 -14.60
C GLN A 87 -11.32 -44.61 -13.79
N ALA A 88 -11.07 -44.61 -12.47
CA ALA A 88 -11.30 -43.44 -11.62
C ALA A 88 -10.44 -42.24 -12.04
N ALA A 89 -9.19 -42.46 -12.45
CA ALA A 89 -8.32 -41.42 -12.98
C ALA A 89 -8.83 -40.87 -14.32
N GLU A 90 -9.33 -41.73 -15.20
CA GLU A 90 -9.91 -41.32 -16.48
C GLU A 90 -11.22 -40.52 -16.30
N GLU A 91 -12.09 -40.96 -15.38
CA GLU A 91 -13.30 -40.24 -15.00
C GLU A 91 -12.98 -38.87 -14.39
N ALA A 92 -11.99 -38.81 -13.48
CA ALA A 92 -11.53 -37.55 -12.90
C ALA A 92 -10.95 -36.61 -13.97
N ARG A 93 -10.23 -37.14 -14.97
CA ARG A 93 -9.74 -36.35 -16.11
C ARG A 93 -10.90 -35.80 -16.93
N LYS A 94 -11.86 -36.64 -17.32
CA LYS A 94 -13.05 -36.23 -18.08
C LYS A 94 -13.87 -35.19 -17.30
N ALA A 95 -14.00 -35.34 -15.98
CA ALA A 95 -14.67 -34.37 -15.13
C ALA A 95 -13.95 -33.01 -15.12
N LYS A 96 -12.62 -32.99 -15.00
CA LYS A 96 -11.83 -31.75 -15.09
C LYS A 96 -11.97 -31.09 -16.46
N GLU A 97 -11.87 -31.85 -17.55
CA GLU A 97 -12.05 -31.34 -18.92
C GLU A 97 -13.47 -30.76 -19.12
N ALA A 98 -14.49 -31.41 -18.58
CA ALA A 98 -15.87 -30.92 -18.62
C ALA A 98 -16.04 -29.63 -17.81
N GLU A 99 -15.42 -29.53 -16.64
CA GLU A 99 -15.43 -28.33 -15.79
C GLU A 99 -14.72 -27.15 -16.48
N GLU A 100 -13.54 -27.37 -17.05
CA GLU A 100 -12.81 -26.35 -17.82
C GLU A 100 -13.60 -25.88 -19.04
N LYS A 101 -14.23 -26.82 -19.76
CA LYS A 101 -15.11 -26.50 -20.89
C LYS A 101 -16.31 -25.67 -20.45
N ALA A 102 -16.92 -26.00 -19.31
CA ALA A 102 -18.03 -25.22 -18.75
C ALA A 102 -17.59 -23.79 -18.40
N LYS A 103 -16.43 -23.62 -17.75
CA LYS A 103 -15.86 -22.31 -17.44
C LYS A 103 -15.58 -21.50 -18.71
N TRP A 104 -15.07 -22.13 -19.77
CA TRP A 104 -14.83 -21.49 -21.06
C TRP A 104 -16.14 -21.00 -21.71
N ILE A 105 -17.20 -21.81 -21.69
CA ILE A 105 -18.52 -21.43 -22.20
C ILE A 105 -19.09 -20.25 -21.40
N GLU A 106 -19.05 -20.32 -20.07
CA GLU A 106 -19.51 -19.26 -19.18
C GLU A 106 -18.76 -17.95 -19.44
N ALA A 107 -17.42 -18.00 -19.52
CA ALA A 107 -16.59 -16.83 -19.81
C ALA A 107 -16.92 -16.22 -21.18
N LYS A 108 -17.15 -17.05 -22.21
CA LYS A 108 -17.53 -16.58 -23.54
C LYS A 108 -18.87 -15.82 -23.52
N GLU A 109 -19.88 -16.34 -22.83
CA GLU A 109 -21.17 -15.67 -22.68
C GLU A 109 -21.07 -14.37 -21.88
N LEU A 110 -20.32 -14.39 -20.78
CA LEU A 110 -20.12 -13.21 -19.95
C LEU A 110 -19.39 -12.10 -20.70
N ARG A 111 -18.38 -12.42 -21.53
CA ARG A 111 -17.71 -11.43 -22.40
C ARG A 111 -18.69 -10.73 -23.35
N ALA A 112 -19.57 -11.51 -23.99
CA ALA A 112 -20.59 -10.95 -24.89
C ALA A 112 -21.58 -10.05 -24.14
N LYS A 113 -22.04 -10.49 -22.95
CA LYS A 113 -22.90 -9.68 -22.08
C LYS A 113 -22.20 -8.40 -21.62
N LEU A 114 -20.93 -8.49 -21.22
CA LEU A 114 -20.14 -7.36 -20.75
C LEU A 114 -20.01 -6.27 -21.82
N ALA A 115 -19.68 -6.65 -23.05
CA ALA A 115 -19.59 -5.71 -24.17
C ALA A 115 -20.92 -4.96 -24.40
N ASN A 116 -22.06 -5.67 -24.35
CA ASN A 116 -23.38 -5.05 -24.49
C ASN A 116 -23.69 -4.08 -23.33
N VAL A 117 -23.43 -4.49 -22.09
CA VAL A 117 -23.70 -3.67 -20.90
C VAL A 117 -22.83 -2.41 -20.85
N LEU A 118 -21.56 -2.51 -21.26
CA LEU A 118 -20.67 -1.35 -21.38
C LEU A 118 -21.16 -0.36 -22.43
N ASN A 119 -21.62 -0.85 -23.60
CA ASN A 119 -22.19 0.01 -24.64
C ASN A 119 -23.46 0.76 -24.16
N LEU A 120 -24.20 0.18 -23.23
CA LEU A 120 -25.37 0.80 -22.60
C LEU A 120 -25.02 1.76 -21.44
N GLY A 121 -23.73 1.90 -21.09
CA GLY A 121 -23.28 2.74 -19.98
C GLY A 121 -23.68 2.23 -18.59
N LYS A 122 -24.07 0.96 -18.47
CA LYS A 122 -24.54 0.35 -17.22
C LYS A 122 -23.37 -0.15 -16.36
N TYR A 123 -22.59 0.78 -15.81
CA TYR A 123 -21.33 0.47 -15.12
C TYR A 123 -21.48 -0.45 -13.88
N ALA A 124 -22.59 -0.38 -13.15
CA ALA A 124 -22.82 -1.24 -11.98
C ALA A 124 -23.01 -2.72 -12.37
N GLU A 125 -23.79 -2.99 -13.43
CA GLU A 125 -23.96 -4.33 -13.98
C GLU A 125 -22.64 -4.82 -14.60
N ALA A 126 -21.91 -3.93 -15.30
CA ALA A 126 -20.62 -4.24 -15.90
C ALA A 126 -19.59 -4.68 -14.85
N GLU A 127 -19.56 -4.02 -13.68
CA GLU A 127 -18.65 -4.41 -12.59
C GLU A 127 -18.89 -5.84 -12.12
N THR A 128 -20.17 -6.20 -11.94
CA THR A 128 -20.54 -7.55 -11.45
C THR A 128 -20.08 -8.62 -12.45
N ILE A 129 -20.33 -8.39 -13.74
CA ILE A 129 -19.95 -9.31 -14.81
C ILE A 129 -18.42 -9.39 -14.94
N ALA A 130 -17.72 -8.25 -14.89
CA ALA A 130 -16.26 -8.20 -14.97
C ALA A 130 -15.58 -8.94 -13.81
N ARG A 131 -16.09 -8.79 -12.58
CA ARG A 131 -15.58 -9.54 -11.42
C ARG A 131 -15.78 -11.04 -11.58
N ARG A 132 -16.95 -11.47 -12.04
CA ARG A 132 -17.21 -12.89 -12.34
C ARG A 132 -16.28 -13.43 -13.43
N LEU A 133 -16.01 -12.64 -14.46
CA LEU A 133 -15.03 -13.00 -15.50
C LEU A 133 -13.62 -13.17 -14.93
N LEU A 134 -13.20 -12.32 -14.00
CA LEU A 134 -11.89 -12.43 -13.35
C LEU A 134 -11.78 -13.62 -12.39
N GLU A 135 -12.89 -14.11 -11.83
CA GLU A 135 -12.92 -15.38 -11.08
C GLU A 135 -12.67 -16.58 -11.98
N LEU A 136 -13.24 -16.58 -13.20
CA LEU A 136 -13.06 -17.64 -14.19
C LEU A 136 -11.67 -17.55 -14.86
N ASN A 137 -11.24 -16.35 -15.20
CA ASN A 137 -9.95 -16.06 -15.81
C ASN A 137 -9.36 -14.76 -15.24
N LYS A 138 -8.38 -14.89 -14.36
CA LYS A 138 -7.70 -13.77 -13.70
C LYS A 138 -6.98 -12.81 -14.67
N ARG A 139 -6.64 -13.28 -15.88
CA ARG A 139 -5.90 -12.52 -16.91
C ARG A 139 -6.79 -12.12 -18.08
N ASP A 140 -8.07 -11.87 -17.83
CA ASP A 140 -8.98 -11.41 -18.88
C ASP A 140 -8.81 -9.89 -19.14
N PRO A 141 -8.34 -9.48 -20.34
CA PRO A 141 -8.07 -8.07 -20.63
C PRO A 141 -9.34 -7.23 -20.71
N LEU A 142 -10.43 -7.79 -21.25
CA LEU A 142 -11.72 -7.11 -21.37
C LEU A 142 -12.33 -6.82 -20.00
N ALA A 143 -12.27 -7.78 -19.08
CA ALA A 143 -12.77 -7.61 -17.72
C ALA A 143 -11.95 -6.55 -16.95
N GLN A 144 -10.63 -6.53 -17.11
CA GLN A 144 -9.77 -5.48 -16.53
C GLN A 144 -10.12 -4.10 -17.10
N ALA A 145 -10.22 -3.98 -18.42
CA ALA A 145 -10.59 -2.72 -19.08
C ALA A 145 -11.99 -2.25 -18.64
N ALA A 146 -12.95 -3.17 -18.48
CA ALA A 146 -14.29 -2.85 -17.99
C ALA A 146 -14.25 -2.30 -16.56
N LEU A 147 -13.49 -2.89 -15.65
CA LEU A 147 -13.28 -2.33 -14.31
C LEU A 147 -12.63 -0.95 -14.39
N GLY A 148 -11.67 -0.75 -15.30
CA GLY A 148 -11.11 0.56 -15.60
C GLY A 148 -12.17 1.59 -15.98
N ASP A 149 -13.11 1.22 -16.85
CA ASP A 149 -14.24 2.08 -17.24
C ASP A 149 -15.17 2.39 -16.05
N VAL A 150 -15.45 1.40 -15.18
CA VAL A 150 -16.25 1.58 -13.96
C VAL A 150 -15.57 2.50 -12.95
N PHE A 151 -14.27 2.34 -12.68
CA PHE A 151 -13.55 3.22 -11.75
C PHE A 151 -13.43 4.64 -12.31
N ARG A 152 -13.20 4.77 -13.62
CA ARG A 152 -13.19 6.06 -14.31
C ARG A 152 -14.55 6.76 -14.18
N SER A 153 -15.66 6.05 -14.32
CA SER A 153 -17.00 6.64 -14.16
C SER A 153 -17.28 7.11 -12.73
N ARG A 154 -16.54 6.60 -11.74
CA ARG A 154 -16.62 7.01 -10.32
C ARG A 154 -15.65 8.15 -9.97
N GLY A 155 -14.80 8.59 -10.90
CA GLY A 155 -13.74 9.58 -10.66
C GLY A 155 -12.52 9.01 -9.93
N ASP A 156 -12.41 7.68 -9.80
CA ASP A 156 -11.24 7.02 -9.20
C ASP A 156 -10.20 6.72 -10.27
N PHE A 157 -9.50 7.79 -10.69
CA PHE A 157 -8.51 7.72 -11.78
C PHE A 157 -7.29 6.86 -11.45
N ILE A 158 -6.95 6.72 -10.16
CA ILE A 158 -5.83 5.90 -9.70
C ILE A 158 -6.13 4.42 -9.92
N ASN A 159 -7.31 3.95 -9.50
CA ASN A 159 -7.67 2.56 -9.72
C ASN A 159 -8.01 2.30 -11.20
N ALA A 160 -8.62 3.27 -11.88
CA ALA A 160 -8.91 3.17 -13.31
C ALA A 160 -7.63 2.96 -14.15
N SER A 161 -6.61 3.81 -13.98
CA SER A 161 -5.33 3.71 -14.70
C SER A 161 -4.66 2.36 -14.46
N ARG A 162 -4.64 1.87 -13.21
CA ARG A 162 -4.08 0.55 -12.88
C ARG A 162 -4.78 -0.59 -13.63
N HIS A 163 -6.11 -0.55 -13.72
CA HIS A 163 -6.89 -1.56 -14.44
C HIS A 163 -6.64 -1.52 -15.95
N TYR A 164 -6.47 -0.33 -16.56
CA TYR A 164 -6.06 -0.24 -17.96
C TYR A 164 -4.64 -0.71 -18.22
N ALA A 165 -3.71 -0.43 -17.29
CA ALA A 165 -2.35 -0.96 -17.38
C ALA A 165 -2.35 -2.49 -17.36
N TYR A 166 -3.14 -3.14 -16.49
CA TYR A 166 -3.29 -4.59 -16.52
C TYR A 166 -3.92 -5.11 -17.82
N ALA A 167 -4.93 -4.41 -18.36
CA ALA A 167 -5.53 -4.78 -19.62
C ALA A 167 -4.52 -4.73 -20.78
N ALA A 168 -3.71 -3.66 -20.86
CA ALA A 168 -2.65 -3.50 -21.86
C ALA A 168 -1.55 -4.57 -21.72
N GLN A 169 -1.20 -4.98 -20.49
CA GLN A 169 -0.25 -6.07 -20.26
C GLN A 169 -0.78 -7.44 -20.70
N PHE A 170 -2.09 -7.68 -20.54
CA PHE A 170 -2.71 -8.96 -20.90
C PHE A 170 -3.06 -9.07 -22.38
N ASP A 171 -3.22 -7.94 -23.08
CA ASP A 171 -3.47 -7.86 -24.52
C ASP A 171 -2.62 -6.75 -25.16
N PRO A 172 -1.30 -6.98 -25.36
CA PRO A 172 -0.37 -5.96 -25.86
C PRO A 172 -0.63 -5.54 -27.30
N ASP A 173 -1.30 -6.37 -28.09
CA ASP A 173 -1.63 -6.09 -29.50
C ASP A 173 -2.78 -5.07 -29.62
N ASN A 174 -3.44 -4.74 -28.51
CA ASN A 174 -4.60 -3.87 -28.48
C ASN A 174 -4.25 -2.47 -27.97
N ASP A 175 -3.89 -1.61 -28.93
CA ASP A 175 -3.53 -0.20 -28.71
C ASP A 175 -4.58 0.60 -27.92
N LEU A 176 -5.86 0.18 -27.92
CA LEU A 176 -6.91 0.89 -27.20
C LEU A 176 -6.65 0.94 -25.69
N TYR A 177 -6.15 -0.15 -25.10
CA TYR A 177 -5.91 -0.20 -23.66
C TYR A 177 -4.73 0.68 -23.26
N GLN A 178 -3.70 0.71 -24.10
CA GLN A 178 -2.54 1.57 -23.93
C GLN A 178 -2.95 3.06 -23.97
N ARG A 179 -3.74 3.46 -24.97
CA ARG A 179 -4.28 4.83 -25.06
C ARG A 179 -5.14 5.19 -23.85
N LYS A 180 -6.06 4.32 -23.44
CA LYS A 180 -6.89 4.56 -22.24
C LYS A 180 -6.07 4.72 -20.96
N TYR A 181 -4.94 4.02 -20.86
CA TYR A 181 -4.00 4.19 -19.75
C TYR A 181 -3.30 5.55 -19.83
N GLU A 182 -2.72 5.89 -20.98
CA GLU A 182 -2.03 7.16 -21.22
C GLU A 182 -2.94 8.37 -20.98
N ASP A 183 -4.17 8.34 -21.50
CA ASP A 183 -5.18 9.39 -21.31
C ASP A 183 -5.52 9.67 -19.83
N LEU A 184 -5.30 8.70 -18.95
CA LEU A 184 -5.60 8.80 -17.53
C LEU A 184 -4.37 8.99 -16.64
N MET A 185 -3.16 8.92 -17.20
CA MET A 185 -1.94 9.03 -16.41
C MET A 185 -1.84 10.40 -15.73
N ASP A 186 -2.02 11.49 -16.48
CA ASP A 186 -1.96 12.84 -15.93
C ASP A 186 -3.01 13.06 -14.81
N ALA A 187 -4.24 12.60 -15.05
CA ALA A 187 -5.33 12.69 -14.08
C ALA A 187 -5.10 11.82 -12.83
N ALA A 188 -4.47 10.65 -13.00
CA ALA A 188 -4.10 9.77 -11.90
C ALA A 188 -2.95 10.36 -11.07
N GLU A 189 -1.94 10.94 -11.72
CA GLU A 189 -0.82 11.63 -11.07
C GLU A 189 -1.29 12.84 -10.27
N ASP A 190 -2.17 13.66 -10.83
CA ASP A 190 -2.77 14.80 -10.13
C ASP A 190 -3.60 14.36 -8.92
N SER A 191 -4.39 13.29 -9.07
CA SER A 191 -5.16 12.70 -7.97
C SER A 191 -4.25 12.12 -6.88
N GLU A 192 -3.17 11.45 -7.26
CA GLU A 192 -2.18 10.91 -6.34
C GLU A 192 -1.43 12.03 -5.61
N LYS A 193 -1.04 13.10 -6.31
CA LYS A 193 -0.44 14.30 -5.72
C LYS A 193 -1.40 14.98 -4.74
N ALA A 194 -2.68 15.12 -5.09
CA ALA A 194 -3.70 15.66 -4.20
C ALA A 194 -3.89 14.78 -2.95
N LYS A 195 -3.87 13.45 -3.12
CA LYS A 195 -3.93 12.50 -2.01
C LYS A 195 -2.69 12.61 -1.11
N ARG A 196 -1.49 12.67 -1.67
CA ARG A 196 -0.23 12.88 -0.93
C ARG A 196 -0.19 14.23 -0.22
N ILE A 197 -0.80 15.28 -0.77
CA ILE A 197 -0.94 16.57 -0.08
C ILE A 197 -1.87 16.44 1.13
N ARG A 198 -2.98 15.71 0.99
CA ARG A 198 -3.94 15.46 2.08
C ARG A 198 -3.36 14.57 3.18
N GLU A 199 -2.59 13.56 2.81
CA GLU A 199 -1.96 12.61 3.73
C GLU A 199 -0.63 13.13 4.29
N GLY A 200 0.10 13.94 3.52
CA GLY A 200 1.39 14.54 3.87
C GLY A 200 1.30 15.87 4.64
N THR A 201 0.11 16.33 4.99
CA THR A 201 -0.07 17.34 6.06
C THR A 201 0.12 16.71 7.45
N ASP A 202 1.27 16.08 7.68
CA ASP A 202 1.86 16.08 9.01
C ASP A 202 2.35 17.51 9.25
N VAL A 203 1.45 18.36 9.74
CA VAL A 203 1.80 19.74 10.09
C VAL A 203 2.87 19.62 11.17
N ASN A 204 4.13 19.91 10.83
CA ASN A 204 5.18 19.97 11.81
C ASN A 204 4.81 21.08 12.80
N VAL A 205 4.28 20.68 13.96
CA VAL A 205 3.78 21.61 14.99
C VAL A 205 4.92 22.37 15.67
N GLY A 206 6.16 21.90 15.55
CA GLY A 206 7.34 22.50 16.18
C GLY A 206 7.51 23.99 15.84
N PRO A 207 7.63 24.38 14.55
CA PRO A 207 7.70 25.78 14.15
C PRO A 207 6.51 26.63 14.63
N LEU A 208 5.29 26.07 14.68
CA LEU A 208 4.12 26.81 15.15
C LEU A 208 4.16 27.07 16.66
N LEU A 209 4.68 26.14 17.47
CA LEU A 209 4.90 26.35 18.91
C LEU A 209 5.96 27.44 19.16
N VAL A 210 7.04 27.45 18.39
CA VAL A 210 8.07 28.50 18.45
C VAL A 210 7.47 29.87 18.12
N LEU A 211 6.63 29.95 17.08
CA LEU A 211 5.93 31.17 16.72
C LEU A 211 5.06 31.69 17.88
N VAL A 212 4.24 30.83 18.49
CA VAL A 212 3.38 31.22 19.62
C VAL A 212 4.22 31.76 20.77
N PHE A 213 5.34 31.10 21.11
CA PHE A 213 6.24 31.56 22.15
C PHE A 213 6.85 32.95 21.85
N VAL A 214 7.34 33.16 20.62
CA VAL A 214 7.91 34.45 20.19
C VAL A 214 6.86 35.56 20.23
N VAL A 215 5.65 35.30 19.71
CA VAL A 215 4.57 36.28 19.69
C VAL A 215 4.12 36.65 21.11
N ILE A 216 3.98 35.69 22.01
CA ILE A 216 3.62 35.96 23.42
C ILE A 216 4.72 36.78 24.10
N THR A 217 5.99 36.39 23.94
CA THR A 217 7.12 37.11 24.54
C THR A 217 7.19 38.55 24.03
N ALA A 218 7.02 38.74 22.72
CA ALA A 218 7.02 40.06 22.09
C ALA A 218 5.80 40.90 22.50
N ALA A 219 4.63 40.29 22.65
CA ALA A 219 3.42 40.97 23.09
C ALA A 219 3.50 41.40 24.56
N VAL A 220 4.24 40.68 25.41
CA VAL A 220 4.44 41.04 26.82
C VAL A 220 5.48 42.16 27.01
N TYR A 221 6.25 42.49 25.98
CA TYR A 221 7.28 43.53 26.03
C TYR A 221 6.82 44.89 26.59
N PRO A 222 5.66 45.46 26.20
CA PRO A 222 5.26 46.80 26.63
C PRO A 222 5.02 46.93 28.14
N PHE A 223 4.81 45.81 28.85
CA PHE A 223 4.62 45.82 30.31
C PHE A 223 5.92 46.07 31.07
N PHE A 224 7.06 45.66 30.51
CA PHE A 224 8.35 45.69 31.18
C PHE A 224 9.25 46.80 30.66
N ALA A 225 9.13 47.14 29.36
CA ALA A 225 9.97 48.14 28.73
C ALA A 225 9.42 49.55 29.02
N GLN A 226 10.08 50.27 29.93
CA GLN A 226 9.82 51.69 30.17
C GLN A 226 10.56 52.53 29.12
N GLU A 227 9.96 52.66 27.94
CA GLU A 227 10.51 53.46 26.84
C GLU A 227 9.71 54.74 26.61
N SER A 228 10.42 55.79 26.20
CA SER A 228 9.77 57.00 25.71
C SER A 228 9.15 56.75 24.32
N PRO A 229 7.97 57.31 24.04
CA PRO A 229 7.39 57.24 22.70
C PRO A 229 8.32 57.82 21.64
N LEU A 230 8.36 57.18 20.47
CA LEU A 230 9.22 57.60 19.37
C LEU A 230 8.72 58.90 18.71
N PHE A 231 7.41 59.12 18.71
CA PHE A 231 6.74 60.26 18.07
C PHE A 231 5.75 60.95 19.02
N PRO A 232 6.22 61.59 20.10
CA PRO A 232 5.35 62.14 21.14
C PRO A 232 4.41 63.25 20.62
N GLU A 233 4.81 63.96 19.55
CA GLU A 233 4.06 65.08 18.98
C GLU A 233 2.92 64.65 18.03
N LEU A 234 2.85 63.38 17.64
CA LEU A 234 1.88 62.89 16.65
C LEU A 234 0.76 62.08 17.34
N PRO A 235 -0.47 62.61 17.48
CA PRO A 235 -1.55 61.94 18.22
C PRO A 235 -1.90 60.54 17.69
N ALA A 236 -1.64 60.28 16.41
CA ALA A 236 -1.93 59.00 15.77
C ALA A 236 -0.94 57.88 16.12
N VAL A 237 0.24 58.20 16.67
CA VAL A 237 1.35 57.26 16.94
C VAL A 237 2.13 57.59 18.23
N ASN A 238 1.59 58.44 19.10
CA ASN A 238 2.27 58.96 20.30
C ASN A 238 2.47 57.95 21.43
N GLN A 239 1.99 56.71 21.29
CA GLN A 239 2.24 55.61 22.23
C GLN A 239 3.19 54.56 21.65
N LEU A 240 3.57 54.67 20.38
CA LEU A 240 4.47 53.70 19.75
C LEU A 240 5.92 53.95 20.20
N THR A 241 6.49 52.96 20.88
CA THR A 241 7.89 52.96 21.29
C THR A 241 8.78 52.26 20.26
N PHE A 242 10.08 52.58 20.27
CA PHE A 242 11.04 51.97 19.35
C PHE A 242 11.11 50.45 19.54
N GLY A 243 11.12 49.98 20.79
CA GLY A 243 11.14 48.56 21.13
C GLY A 243 9.86 47.83 20.72
N LEU A 244 8.68 48.45 20.84
CA LEU A 244 7.44 47.86 20.35
C LEU A 244 7.46 47.68 18.83
N ILE A 245 7.93 48.69 18.08
CA ILE A 245 8.09 48.60 16.62
C ILE A 245 9.03 47.44 16.26
N GLY A 246 10.15 47.29 16.98
CA GLY A 246 11.07 46.17 16.82
C GLY A 246 10.42 44.81 17.09
N MET A 247 9.65 44.69 18.17
CA MET A 247 8.94 43.47 18.54
C MET A 247 7.87 43.07 17.52
N LEU A 248 7.14 44.03 16.97
CA LEU A 248 6.17 43.79 15.90
C LEU A 248 6.83 43.26 14.62
N ALA A 249 7.97 43.83 14.23
CA ALA A 249 8.74 43.37 13.08
C ALA A 249 9.30 41.96 13.30
N LEU A 250 9.86 41.68 14.48
CA LEU A 250 10.38 40.35 14.83
C LEU A 250 9.27 39.29 14.87
N ALA A 251 8.11 39.60 15.43
CA ALA A 251 6.95 38.72 15.41
C ALA A 251 6.48 38.42 13.98
N GLY A 252 6.52 39.44 13.10
CA GLY A 252 6.32 39.27 11.66
C GLY A 252 7.32 38.29 11.06
N VAL A 253 8.63 38.51 11.24
CA VAL A 253 9.69 37.63 10.70
C VAL A 253 9.51 36.18 11.19
N ALA A 254 9.22 35.99 12.48
CA ALA A 254 8.94 34.67 13.04
C ALA A 254 7.71 34.03 12.38
N LEU A 255 6.62 34.78 12.19
CA LEU A 255 5.40 34.31 11.52
C LEU A 255 5.70 33.82 10.10
N GLY A 256 6.39 34.63 9.31
CA GLY A 256 6.79 34.27 7.95
C GLY A 256 7.67 33.03 7.89
N GLY A 257 8.70 33.00 8.75
CA GLY A 257 9.64 31.88 8.83
C GLY A 257 8.97 30.58 9.25
N CYS A 258 8.07 30.62 10.24
CA CYS A 258 7.38 29.43 10.76
C CYS A 258 6.29 28.92 9.80
N LEU A 259 5.57 29.82 9.11
CA LEU A 259 4.63 29.44 8.06
C LEU A 259 5.37 28.83 6.85
N SER A 260 6.59 29.28 6.58
CA SER A 260 7.47 28.64 5.60
C SER A 260 7.97 27.27 6.10
N ALA A 261 8.51 27.18 7.31
CA ALA A 261 9.03 25.92 7.84
C ALA A 261 7.97 24.82 8.00
N SER A 262 6.71 25.19 8.27
CA SER A 262 5.58 24.24 8.41
C SER A 262 4.98 23.78 7.08
N GLY A 263 5.47 24.29 5.94
CA GLY A 263 4.86 24.02 4.62
C GLY A 263 3.50 24.69 4.41
N ALA A 264 3.08 25.58 5.32
CA ALA A 264 1.81 26.30 5.21
C ALA A 264 1.82 27.35 4.08
N LEU A 265 3.00 27.88 3.74
CA LEU A 265 3.22 28.72 2.55
C LEU A 265 3.90 27.90 1.46
N ASP A 266 3.20 27.68 0.34
CA ASP A 266 3.84 27.14 -0.87
C ASP A 266 4.95 28.08 -1.33
N ARG A 267 5.94 27.57 -2.10
CA ARG A 267 6.88 28.45 -2.80
C ARG A 267 6.06 29.37 -3.71
N ILE A 268 6.06 30.67 -3.47
CA ILE A 268 5.31 31.68 -4.27
C ILE A 268 5.98 31.87 -5.67
N HIS A 269 6.53 30.81 -6.26
CA HIS A 269 7.21 30.82 -7.56
C HIS A 269 6.57 29.89 -8.60
N ALA A 270 5.26 29.66 -8.50
CA ALA A 270 4.50 28.96 -9.54
C ALA A 270 3.29 29.77 -10.04
N SER A 271 3.54 31.02 -10.46
CA SER A 271 2.76 31.69 -11.50
C SER A 271 3.51 32.89 -12.11
N LEU A 272 4.79 32.71 -12.44
CA LEU A 272 5.37 33.46 -13.55
C LEU A 272 4.79 32.86 -14.84
N GLY A 273 3.52 33.17 -15.06
CA GLY A 273 2.82 32.86 -16.30
C GLY A 273 3.56 33.52 -17.45
N SER A 274 3.70 32.75 -18.51
CA SER A 274 4.15 33.15 -19.83
C SER A 274 3.68 34.55 -20.23
N ALA A 275 4.62 35.32 -20.78
CA ALA A 275 4.43 36.51 -21.60
C ALA A 275 3.78 37.75 -20.93
N THR A 276 4.53 38.85 -21.03
CA THR A 276 4.15 40.26 -20.77
C THR A 276 3.99 40.67 -19.31
N SER A 277 5.00 41.40 -18.83
CA SER A 277 5.09 42.18 -17.58
C SER A 277 3.77 42.36 -16.80
N LYS A 278 3.50 41.48 -15.84
CA LYS A 278 2.46 41.67 -14.83
C LYS A 278 3.02 41.28 -13.47
N ILE A 279 3.06 42.27 -12.58
CA ILE A 279 3.45 42.13 -11.17
C ILE A 279 2.57 41.05 -10.54
N SER A 280 3.15 40.11 -9.81
CA SER A 280 2.35 39.06 -9.17
C SER A 280 1.35 39.69 -8.19
N PRO A 281 0.13 39.15 -8.05
CA PRO A 281 -0.86 39.67 -7.09
C PRO A 281 -0.30 39.81 -5.66
N GLY A 282 0.60 38.91 -5.27
CA GLY A 282 1.30 38.98 -3.99
C GLY A 282 2.27 40.17 -3.88
N VAL A 283 3.00 40.50 -4.95
CA VAL A 283 3.89 41.68 -4.96
C VAL A 283 3.08 42.98 -4.99
N LEU A 284 1.95 43.01 -5.71
CA LEU A 284 1.05 44.16 -5.70
C LEU A 284 0.44 44.40 -4.30
N LEU A 285 -0.02 43.33 -3.65
CA LEU A 285 -0.51 43.39 -2.27
C LEU A 285 0.61 43.79 -1.30
N ALA A 286 1.84 43.31 -1.53
CA ALA A 286 2.98 43.70 -0.72
C ALA A 286 3.31 45.18 -0.83
N MET A 287 3.28 45.75 -2.04
CA MET A 287 3.46 47.18 -2.26
C MET A 287 2.36 48.02 -1.60
N ILE A 288 1.10 47.56 -1.63
CA ILE A 288 -0.02 48.28 -1.00
C ILE A 288 0.06 48.17 0.53
N ALA A 289 0.43 47.00 1.06
CA ALA A 289 0.55 46.75 2.49
C ALA A 289 1.68 47.55 3.16
N VAL A 290 2.70 48.00 2.41
CA VAL A 290 3.69 48.98 2.91
C VAL A 290 3.00 50.26 3.40
N PHE A 291 1.95 50.70 2.70
CA PHE A 291 1.22 51.91 3.03
C PHE A 291 0.04 51.62 3.96
N ASN A 292 -0.76 50.59 3.66
CA ASN A 292 -1.93 50.25 4.47
C ASN A 292 -2.34 48.77 4.31
N PHE A 293 -2.08 47.98 5.36
CA PHE A 293 -2.44 46.56 5.45
C PHE A 293 -3.95 46.33 5.32
N TRP A 294 -4.78 47.13 5.97
CA TRP A 294 -6.24 46.96 5.94
C TRP A 294 -6.82 47.18 4.55
N LEU A 295 -6.27 48.14 3.80
CA LEU A 295 -6.60 48.36 2.39
C LEU A 295 -6.19 47.16 1.53
N ALA A 296 -4.98 46.63 1.73
CA ALA A 296 -4.49 45.44 1.03
C ALA A 296 -5.39 44.22 1.29
N LEU A 297 -5.78 44.01 2.56
CA LEU A 297 -6.71 42.95 2.96
C LEU A 297 -8.08 43.10 2.30
N GLY A 298 -8.66 44.31 2.32
CA GLY A 298 -9.95 44.59 1.71
C GLY A 298 -9.93 44.32 0.19
N LEU A 299 -8.88 44.76 -0.50
CA LEU A 299 -8.70 44.48 -1.93
C LEU A 299 -8.54 42.98 -2.21
N TYR A 300 -7.76 42.26 -1.39
CA TYR A 300 -7.61 40.81 -1.55
C TYR A 300 -8.94 40.08 -1.42
N VAL A 301 -9.76 40.42 -0.42
CA VAL A 301 -11.09 39.81 -0.23
C VAL A 301 -12.01 40.13 -1.40
N LEU A 302 -12.04 41.39 -1.87
CA LEU A 302 -12.85 41.81 -3.00
C LEU A 302 -12.48 41.05 -4.29
N VAL A 303 -11.19 40.99 -4.60
CA VAL A 303 -10.70 40.27 -5.78
C VAL A 303 -10.99 38.78 -5.68
N GLY A 304 -10.75 38.16 -4.51
CA GLY A 304 -11.03 36.75 -4.30
C GLY A 304 -12.51 36.39 -4.41
N MET A 305 -13.40 37.25 -3.91
CA MET A 305 -14.85 37.10 -4.09
C MET A 305 -15.26 37.25 -5.56
N SER A 306 -14.70 38.23 -6.28
CA SER A 306 -14.99 38.44 -7.71
C SER A 306 -14.52 37.30 -8.59
N GLN A 307 -13.45 36.60 -8.20
CA GLN A 307 -12.85 35.52 -8.99
C GLN A 307 -13.32 34.13 -8.53
N GLY A 308 -14.08 34.02 -7.43
CA GLY A 308 -14.50 32.75 -6.87
C GLY A 308 -13.36 31.85 -6.39
N ALA A 309 -12.16 32.43 -6.20
CA ALA A 309 -10.95 31.70 -5.91
C ALA A 309 -10.05 32.48 -4.94
N PHE A 310 -9.55 31.81 -3.92
CA PHE A 310 -8.59 32.35 -2.97
C PHE A 310 -7.29 31.55 -3.01
N GLN A 311 -6.16 32.25 -3.06
CA GLN A 311 -4.86 31.61 -2.94
C GLN A 311 -4.64 31.18 -1.49
N ARG A 312 -4.57 29.86 -1.24
CA ARG A 312 -4.46 29.30 0.11
C ARG A 312 -3.28 29.88 0.89
N SER A 313 -2.12 30.04 0.25
CA SER A 313 -0.91 30.59 0.87
C SER A 313 -1.08 32.06 1.29
N VAL A 314 -1.65 32.91 0.42
CA VAL A 314 -1.90 34.32 0.74
C VAL A 314 -2.96 34.45 1.84
N SER A 315 -4.03 33.65 1.79
CA SER A 315 -5.05 33.63 2.85
C SER A 315 -4.46 33.22 4.20
N ARG A 316 -3.62 32.17 4.27
CA ARG A 316 -2.97 31.73 5.52
C ARG A 316 -2.04 32.80 6.08
N LEU A 317 -1.26 33.47 5.22
CA LEU A 317 -0.40 34.57 5.63
C LEU A 317 -1.21 35.73 6.25
N LEU A 318 -2.26 36.18 5.56
CA LEU A 318 -3.11 37.27 6.04
C LEU A 318 -3.83 36.90 7.34
N THR A 319 -4.36 35.68 7.45
CA THR A 319 -4.95 35.18 8.70
C THR A 319 -3.94 35.15 9.84
N GLY A 320 -2.70 34.70 9.59
CA GLY A 320 -1.64 34.71 10.58
C GLY A 320 -1.27 36.13 11.04
N VAL A 321 -1.18 37.08 10.11
CA VAL A 321 -0.91 38.49 10.44
C VAL A 321 -2.03 39.07 11.31
N ILE A 322 -3.29 38.82 10.95
CA ILE A 322 -4.45 39.26 11.76
C ILE A 322 -4.38 38.67 13.16
N ALA A 323 -4.03 37.38 13.30
CA ALA A 323 -3.91 36.75 14.62
C ALA A 323 -2.84 37.43 15.50
N VAL A 324 -1.68 37.76 14.92
CA VAL A 324 -0.62 38.49 15.65
C VAL A 324 -1.08 39.90 16.01
N ILE A 325 -1.75 40.63 15.10
CA ILE A 325 -2.35 41.95 15.39
C ILE A 325 -3.28 41.87 16.59
N VAL A 326 -4.16 40.87 16.63
CA VAL A 326 -5.12 40.68 17.73
C VAL A 326 -4.38 40.47 19.05
N VAL A 327 -3.35 39.62 19.10
CA VAL A 327 -2.58 39.38 20.32
C VAL A 327 -1.91 40.67 20.84
N PHE A 328 -1.27 41.44 19.96
CA PHE A 328 -0.65 42.71 20.33
C PHE A 328 -1.68 43.78 20.71
N THR A 329 -2.84 43.78 20.07
CA THR A 329 -3.94 44.70 20.41
C THR A 329 -4.49 44.39 21.81
N ILE A 330 -4.69 43.12 22.15
CA ILE A 330 -5.10 42.68 23.50
C ILE A 330 -4.04 43.09 24.53
N SER A 331 -2.75 42.91 24.23
CA SER A 331 -1.67 43.39 25.11
C SER A 331 -1.72 44.92 25.29
N GLY A 332 -1.93 45.65 24.20
CA GLY A 332 -2.12 47.10 24.24
C GLY A 332 -3.29 47.50 25.13
N MET A 333 -4.44 46.81 25.05
CA MET A 333 -5.63 47.09 25.87
C MET A 333 -5.36 46.96 27.38
N LEU A 334 -4.51 46.01 27.75
CA LEU A 334 -4.09 45.81 29.15
C LEU A 334 -3.15 46.92 29.64
N THR A 335 -2.57 47.72 28.74
CA THR A 335 -1.67 48.84 29.05
C THR A 335 -2.42 50.18 28.95
N SER A 336 -2.95 50.52 27.78
CA SER A 336 -3.76 51.71 27.54
C SER A 336 -4.65 51.56 26.29
N ASN A 337 -5.82 52.20 26.31
CA ASN A 337 -6.76 52.17 25.17
C ASN A 337 -6.15 52.80 23.91
N ASP A 338 -5.35 53.84 24.07
CA ASP A 338 -4.69 54.53 22.96
C ASP A 338 -3.63 53.65 22.31
N LEU A 339 -2.85 52.92 23.11
CA LEU A 339 -1.87 51.96 22.59
C LEU A 339 -2.55 50.81 21.84
N ALA A 340 -3.68 50.31 22.36
CA ALA A 340 -4.46 49.28 21.68
C ALA A 340 -4.93 49.74 20.30
N LEU A 341 -5.49 50.94 20.21
CA LEU A 341 -6.01 51.50 18.97
C LEU A 341 -4.88 51.77 17.96
N GLN A 342 -3.76 52.34 18.40
CA GLN A 342 -2.60 52.58 17.55
C GLN A 342 -2.00 51.25 17.05
N THR A 343 -1.90 50.26 17.92
CA THR A 343 -1.43 48.92 17.57
C THR A 343 -2.35 48.28 16.53
N MET A 344 -3.67 48.31 16.73
CA MET A 344 -4.63 47.74 15.76
C MET A 344 -4.51 48.39 14.37
N ILE A 345 -4.31 49.70 14.31
CA ILE A 345 -4.25 50.44 13.05
C ILE A 345 -2.91 50.23 12.34
N TRP A 346 -1.79 50.33 13.06
CA TRP A 346 -0.46 50.44 12.46
C TRP A 346 0.36 49.14 12.46
N SER A 347 0.09 48.20 13.37
CA SER A 347 0.91 46.98 13.50
C SER A 347 0.83 46.07 12.27
N GLY A 348 -0.29 46.08 11.55
CA GLY A 348 -0.47 45.24 10.36
C GLY A 348 0.57 45.48 9.28
N ASN A 349 1.00 46.73 9.10
CA ASN A 349 2.05 47.06 8.13
C ASN A 349 3.39 46.43 8.52
N LEU A 350 3.76 46.54 9.81
CA LEU A 350 5.03 46.04 10.33
C LEU A 350 5.08 44.50 10.37
N ILE A 351 4.02 43.86 10.89
CA ILE A 351 3.94 42.41 11.00
C ILE A 351 3.92 41.77 9.61
N TYR A 352 3.16 42.33 8.66
CA TYR A 352 3.06 41.78 7.31
C TYR A 352 4.39 41.89 6.55
N LEU A 353 5.09 43.03 6.63
CA LEU A 353 6.41 43.20 6.02
C LEU A 353 7.45 42.27 6.66
N GLY A 354 7.44 42.16 7.98
CA GLY A 354 8.25 41.18 8.70
C GLY A 354 7.98 39.77 8.21
N ALA A 355 6.70 39.40 8.04
CA ALA A 355 6.30 38.06 7.59
C ALA A 355 6.73 37.76 6.16
N ILE A 356 6.70 38.73 5.25
CA ILE A 356 7.28 38.55 3.91
C ILE A 356 8.79 38.31 4.01
N CYS A 357 9.50 39.11 4.81
CA CYS A 357 10.95 38.98 4.98
C CYS A 357 11.32 37.62 5.58
N GLY A 358 10.64 37.21 6.65
CA GLY A 358 10.86 35.92 7.29
C GLY A 358 10.54 34.73 6.39
N TRP A 359 9.46 34.83 5.60
CA TRP A 359 9.14 33.84 4.60
C TRP A 359 10.25 33.74 3.53
N TYR A 360 10.70 34.87 2.98
CA TYR A 360 11.74 34.91 1.94
C TYR A 360 13.06 34.29 2.41
N VAL A 361 13.49 34.63 3.62
CA VAL A 361 14.69 34.05 4.23
C VAL A 361 14.52 32.56 4.45
N ALA A 362 13.42 32.11 5.06
CA ALA A 362 13.19 30.70 5.33
C ALA A 362 13.02 29.86 4.05
N ASP A 363 12.42 30.41 3.00
CA ASP A 363 12.27 29.76 1.70
C ASP A 363 13.63 29.51 1.03
N ALA A 364 14.59 30.44 1.17
CA ALA A 364 15.94 30.29 0.63
C ALA A 364 16.70 29.08 1.20
N PHE A 365 16.37 28.65 2.42
CA PHE A 365 16.97 27.49 3.07
C PHE A 365 16.20 26.18 2.87
N ARG A 366 15.06 26.19 2.15
CA ARG A 366 14.32 24.94 1.87
C ARG A 366 15.12 24.07 0.88
N PRO A 367 15.30 22.76 1.14
CA PRO A 367 15.96 21.86 0.20
C PRO A 367 15.27 21.90 -1.17
N ARG A 368 16.03 22.09 -2.25
CA ARG A 368 15.49 21.90 -3.61
C ARG A 368 15.41 20.39 -3.83
N SER A 369 14.20 19.83 -3.82
CA SER A 369 13.99 18.50 -4.40
C SER A 369 14.34 18.60 -5.88
N VAL A 370 15.43 17.94 -6.26
CA VAL A 370 15.87 17.75 -7.66
C VAL A 370 14.87 16.87 -8.39
#